data_AF-A0A2V6X3I7-F1
#
_entry.id   AF-A0A2V6X3I7-F1
#
_cell.length_a   1.000
_cell.length_b   1.000
_cell.length_c   1.000
_cell.angle_alpha   90.00
_cell.angle_beta   90.00
_cell.angle_gamma   90.00
#
_symmetry.space_group_name_H-M   'P 1'
#
loop_
_entity.id
_entity.type
_entity.pdbx_description
1 polymer ?
#
loop_
_entity_poly.entity_id
_entity_poly.type
_entity_poly.pdbx_seq_one_letter_code
_entity_poly.pdbx_strand_id
1 'polypeptide(L)' 'MEGAVLWERVAVGAGAVLDRCVVGADVKIGARARIGPEVVLESGAVVPAGATRSR' A
#
# COMPACT_ATOMS: atom_id res chain seq x y z
N MET A 1 -8.99 -5.09 2.39
CA MET A 1 -8.63 -3.66 2.45
C MET A 1 -9.67 -3.00 3.32
N GLU A 2 -9.26 -2.23 4.30
CA GLU A 2 -10.18 -1.54 5.21
C GLU A 2 -9.75 -0.08 5.33
N GLY A 3 -10.64 0.86 5.04
CA GLY A 3 -10.35 2.30 5.16
C GLY A 3 -9.16 2.83 4.33
N ALA A 4 -8.71 2.11 3.31
CA ALA A 4 -7.58 2.51 2.47
C ALA A 4 -8.06 3.32 1.25
N VAL A 5 -7.37 4.43 0.96
CA VAL A 5 -7.61 5.25 -0.24
C VAL A 5 -6.50 5.00 -1.24
N LEU A 6 -6.87 4.53 -2.44
CA LEU A 6 -5.94 4.27 -3.54
C LEU A 6 -6.23 5.25 -4.67
N TRP A 7 -5.19 5.96 -5.10
CA TRP A 7 -5.23 6.83 -6.28
C TRP A 7 -5.03 6.00 -7.57
N GLU A 8 -4.87 6.67 -8.70
CA GLU A 8 -4.84 6.05 -10.02
C GLU A 8 -3.66 5.08 -10.19
N ARG A 9 -3.89 4.00 -10.94
CA ARG A 9 -2.84 3.05 -11.39
C ARG A 9 -2.06 2.39 -10.25
N VAL A 10 -2.64 2.31 -9.05
CA VAL A 10 -2.07 1.53 -7.95
C VAL A 10 -2.15 0.04 -8.28
N ALA A 11 -1.01 -0.65 -8.16
CA ALA A 11 -0.94 -2.10 -8.29
C ALA A 11 -0.77 -2.74 -6.91
N VAL A 12 -1.67 -3.67 -6.56
CA VAL A 12 -1.63 -4.37 -5.27
C VAL A 12 -1.38 -5.86 -5.50
N GLY A 13 -0.26 -6.35 -4.98
CA GLY A 13 0.13 -7.75 -5.05
C GLY A 13 -0.78 -8.64 -4.21
N ALA A 14 -0.92 -9.89 -4.64
CA ALA A 14 -1.78 -10.88 -3.99
C ALA A 14 -1.50 -11.01 -2.49
N GLY A 15 -2.57 -11.03 -1.70
CA GLY A 15 -2.49 -11.18 -0.24
C GLY A 15 -1.91 -9.99 0.52
N ALA A 16 -1.68 -8.84 -0.14
CA ALA A 16 -1.34 -7.62 0.58
C ALA A 16 -2.50 -7.15 1.46
N VAL A 17 -2.17 -6.58 2.61
CA VAL A 17 -3.13 -6.03 3.59
C VAL A 17 -2.90 -4.53 3.70
N LEU A 18 -3.97 -3.76 3.47
CA LEU A 18 -3.99 -2.32 3.61
C LEU A 18 -5.09 -1.96 4.62
N ASP A 19 -4.70 -1.21 5.65
CA ASP A 19 -5.55 -0.78 6.76
C ASP A 19 -5.36 0.73 6.99
N ARG A 20 -6.43 1.52 6.82
CA ARG A 20 -6.50 2.98 7.10
C ARG A 20 -5.28 3.78 6.62
N CYS A 21 -4.90 3.58 5.36
CA CYS A 21 -3.74 4.22 4.74
C CYS A 21 -4.12 5.00 3.47
N VAL A 22 -3.20 5.86 3.02
CA VAL A 22 -3.31 6.61 1.76
C VAL A 22 -2.23 6.14 0.80
N VAL A 23 -2.61 5.78 -0.42
CA VAL A 23 -1.72 5.23 -1.44
C VAL A 23 -1.78 6.09 -2.70
N GLY A 24 -0.75 6.90 -2.92
CA GLY A 24 -0.61 7.80 -4.07
C GLY A 24 -0.62 7.10 -5.43
N ALA A 25 -0.71 7.88 -6.50
CA ALA A 25 -0.82 7.37 -7.86
C ALA A 25 0.44 6.56 -8.25
N ASP A 26 0.29 5.57 -9.12
CA ASP A 26 1.38 4.74 -9.64
C ASP A 26 2.17 3.92 -8.60
N VAL A 27 1.67 3.81 -7.37
CA VAL A 27 2.31 2.99 -6.32
C VAL A 27 2.19 1.50 -6.65
N LYS A 28 3.28 0.76 -6.39
CA LYS A 28 3.33 -0.70 -6.55
C LYS A 28 3.55 -1.36 -5.20
N ILE A 29 2.58 -2.13 -4.75
CA ILE A 29 2.62 -2.87 -3.48
C ILE A 29 2.87 -4.34 -3.78
N GLY A 30 3.96 -4.90 -3.26
CA GLY A 30 4.31 -6.30 -3.44
C GLY A 30 3.35 -7.27 -2.75
N ALA A 31 3.34 -8.52 -3.21
CA ALA A 31 2.53 -9.58 -2.62
C ALA A 31 2.80 -9.73 -1.12
N ARG A 32 1.74 -9.99 -0.34
CA ARG A 32 1.80 -10.17 1.12
C ARG A 32 2.38 -8.99 1.92
N ALA A 33 2.54 -7.82 1.31
CA ALA A 33 2.95 -6.62 2.04
C ALA A 33 1.86 -6.18 3.02
N ARG A 34 2.25 -5.53 4.11
CA ARG A 34 1.35 -5.03 5.17
C ARG A 34 1.55 -3.53 5.33
N ILE A 35 0.50 -2.77 5.00
CA ILE A 35 0.45 -1.32 5.16
C ILE A 35 -0.52 -1.02 6.29
N GLY A 36 0.02 -0.54 7.40
CA GLY A 36 -0.72 -0.22 8.62
C GLY A 36 -1.40 1.15 8.57
N PRO A 37 -2.16 1.47 9.63
CA PRO A 37 -2.89 2.71 9.75
C PRO A 37 -1.96 3.92 9.69
N GLU A 38 -2.49 5.03 9.17
CA GLU A 38 -1.81 6.33 9.07
C GLU A 38 -0.58 6.37 8.15
N VAL A 39 -0.24 5.26 7.48
CA VAL A 39 0.82 5.25 6.48
C VAL A 39 0.36 5.98 5.22
N VAL A 40 1.23 6.86 4.71
CA VAL A 40 1.09 7.50 3.40
C VAL A 40 2.18 6.96 2.49
N LEU A 41 1.80 6.33 1.38
CA LEU A 41 2.70 5.98 0.29
C LEU A 41 2.63 7.08 -0.77
N GLU A 42 3.74 7.77 -0.98
CA GLU A 42 3.84 8.81 -2.00
C GLU A 42 3.72 8.23 -3.42
N SER A 43 3.29 9.05 -4.37
CA SER A 43 3.10 8.63 -5.75
C SER A 43 4.38 8.00 -6.34
N GLY A 44 4.23 6.87 -7.03
CA GLY A 44 5.33 6.11 -7.62
C GLY A 44 6.15 5.26 -6.63
N ALA A 45 5.82 5.26 -5.33
CA ALA A 45 6.51 4.43 -4.35
C ALA A 45 6.39 2.93 -4.69
N VAL A 46 7.44 2.17 -4.33
CA VAL A 46 7.47 0.72 -4.48
C VAL A 46 7.66 0.06 -3.12
N VAL A 47 6.67 -0.74 -2.71
CA VAL A 47 6.74 -1.55 -1.50
C VAL A 47 7.09 -2.99 -1.89
N PRO A 48 8.24 -3.54 -1.43
CA PRO A 48 8.61 -4.91 -1.74
C PRO A 48 7.60 -5.95 -1.21
N ALA A 49 7.60 -7.14 -1.80
CA ALA A 49 6.80 -8.25 -1.30
C ALA A 49 7.16 -8.59 0.16
N GLY A 50 6.15 -8.85 0.98
CA GLY A 50 6.32 -9.17 2.41
C GLY A 50 6.77 -8.00 3.30
N ALA A 51 7.01 -6.80 2.74
CA ALA A 51 7.40 -5.65 3.54
C ALA A 51 6.27 -5.22 4.49
N THR A 52 6.66 -4.79 5.69
CA THR A 52 5.74 -4.18 6.66
C THR A 52 6.07 -2.70 6.79
N ARG A 53 5.04 -1.86 6.71
CA ARG A 53 5.09 -0.43 6.98
C ARG A 53 4.00 -0.11 7.99
N SER A 54 4.41 0.32 9.17
CA SER A 54 3.54 0.87 10.21
C SER A 54 4.22 2.12 10.75
N ARG A 55 3.44 3.01 11.36
CA ARG A 55 3.98 4.11 12.15
C ARG A 55 4.67 3.61 13.41
#